data_AF-A0A1H7YJI9-F1
#
_entry.id   AF-A0A1H7YJI9-F1
#
_cell.length_a   1.000
_cell.length_b   1.000
_cell.length_c   1.000
_cell.angle_alpha   90.00
_cell.angle_beta   90.00
_cell.angle_gamma   90.00
#
_symmetry.space_group_name_H-M   'P 1'
#
loop_
_entity.id
_entity.type
_entity.pdbx_description
1 polymer ?
#
loop_
_entity_poly.entity_id
_entity_poly.type
_entity_poly.pdbx_seq_one_letter_code
_entity_poly.pdbx_strand_id
1 'polypeptide(L)'
;MPFNKGFYSVDITFFFCVKLQVYTASCTAPTVVKGLAIFTKKVILFGSEGNVRVYSSESVTPTEYSSNMPIATVSVVDPIVLSARVCPCHDHCPCHIEVPQDICSRFKGEFSGCRPEKCVYVTIGMFTIVQLERNVQMLIPAYDFCVPDKECVTTTDDPCEVFKAIKFPTSDFFPPREQDCHCKD
;
A
#
# COMPACT_ATOMS: atom_id res chain seq x y z
N MET A 1 -13.09 0.73 -21.17
CA MET A 1 -12.24 -0.39 -20.70
C MET A 1 -12.92 -0.99 -19.48
N PRO A 2 -13.23 -2.30 -19.46
CA PRO A 2 -13.83 -2.91 -18.29
C PRO A 2 -12.80 -2.89 -17.16
N PHE A 3 -13.11 -2.23 -16.04
CA PHE A 3 -12.29 -2.33 -14.83
C PHE A 3 -12.23 -3.80 -14.42
N ASN A 4 -11.03 -4.36 -14.28
CA ASN A 4 -10.85 -5.71 -13.78
C ASN A 4 -11.52 -5.80 -12.39
N LYS A 5 -12.52 -6.68 -12.26
CA LYS A 5 -13.27 -6.84 -11.01
C LYS A 5 -12.32 -7.16 -9.86
N GLY A 6 -12.54 -6.53 -8.71
CA GLY A 6 -11.72 -6.72 -7.51
C GLY A 6 -10.37 -5.99 -7.49
N PHE A 7 -10.00 -5.25 -8.53
CA PHE A 7 -8.83 -4.36 -8.51
C PHE A 7 -9.21 -2.95 -8.10
N TYR A 8 -8.37 -2.34 -7.26
CA TYR A 8 -8.56 -1.00 -6.74
C TYR A 8 -7.36 -0.13 -7.08
N SER A 9 -7.63 1.09 -7.51
CA SER A 9 -6.63 2.12 -7.69
C SER A 9 -6.45 2.89 -6.38
N VAL A 10 -5.23 2.92 -5.86
CA VAL A 10 -4.87 3.67 -4.65
C VAL A 10 -3.94 4.81 -5.06
N ASP A 11 -4.43 6.04 -4.92
CA ASP A 11 -3.65 7.26 -5.14
C ASP A 11 -3.10 7.74 -3.79
N ILE A 12 -1.77 7.75 -3.64
CA ILE A 12 -1.08 8.07 -2.40
C ILE A 12 -0.27 9.35 -2.61
N THR A 13 -0.46 10.36 -1.76
CA THR A 13 0.32 11.59 -1.79
C THR A 13 1.16 11.72 -0.53
N PHE A 14 2.49 11.79 -0.71
CA PHE A 14 3.47 11.98 0.34
C PHE A 14 3.87 13.45 0.44
N PHE A 15 3.89 13.97 1.67
CA PHE A 15 4.31 15.33 1.99
C PHE A 15 5.59 15.28 2.82
N PHE A 16 6.68 15.82 2.31
CA PHE A 16 7.99 15.82 2.98
C PHE A 16 8.32 17.21 3.53
N CYS A 17 8.56 17.29 4.85
CA CYS A 17 9.11 18.49 5.47
C CYS A 17 10.64 18.48 5.37
N VAL A 18 11.18 19.23 4.41
CA VAL A 18 12.61 19.32 4.15
C VAL A 18 13.20 20.44 4.99
N LYS A 19 14.22 20.15 5.80
CA LYS A 19 14.95 21.15 6.58
C LYS A 19 16.30 21.39 5.95
N LEU A 20 16.63 22.65 5.66
CA LEU A 20 17.88 23.07 5.05
C LEU A 20 18.59 24.06 5.97
N GLN A 21 19.92 23.95 6.08
CA GLN A 21 20.75 24.96 6.70
C GLN A 21 21.29 25.89 5.61
N VAL A 22 20.93 27.16 5.68
CA VAL A 22 21.29 28.15 4.66
C VAL A 22 22.24 29.17 5.27
N TYR A 23 23.36 29.39 4.58
CA TYR A 23 24.31 30.45 4.86
C TYR A 23 24.05 31.63 3.92
N THR A 24 23.76 32.80 4.48
CA THR A 24 23.48 34.02 3.72
C THR A 24 24.70 34.92 3.55
N ALA A 25 25.72 34.76 4.40
CA ALA A 25 26.99 35.46 4.33
C ALA A 25 28.16 34.60 4.84
N SER A 26 29.38 35.00 4.53
CA SER A 26 30.59 34.39 5.07
C SER A 26 30.65 34.59 6.59
N CYS A 27 31.06 33.54 7.32
CA CYS A 27 31.26 33.58 8.78
C CYS A 27 30.02 33.86 9.64
N THR A 28 28.81 33.73 9.09
CA THR A 28 27.55 33.79 9.87
C THR A 28 27.04 32.40 10.23
N ALA A 29 26.32 32.28 11.35
CA ALA A 29 25.63 31.05 11.70
C ALA A 29 24.56 30.70 10.64
N PRO A 30 24.41 29.40 10.29
CA PRO A 30 23.39 28.99 9.32
C PRO A 30 21.98 29.20 9.90
N THR A 31 21.06 29.62 9.04
CA THR A 31 19.64 29.69 9.38
C THR A 31 18.94 28.43 8.88
N VAL A 32 18.15 27.79 9.75
CA VAL A 32 17.34 26.64 9.34
C VAL A 32 16.08 27.14 8.64
N VAL A 33 15.91 26.77 7.39
CA VAL A 33 14.69 26.99 6.62
C VAL A 33 13.96 25.66 6.39
N LYS A 34 12.64 25.72 6.28
CA LYS A 34 11.81 24.55 5.98
C LYS A 34 11.16 24.71 4.61
N GLY A 35 11.24 23.68 3.79
CA GLY A 35 10.53 23.56 2.52
C GLY A 35 9.61 22.35 2.50
N LEU A 36 8.66 22.35 1.56
CA LEU A 36 7.75 21.25 1.33
C LEU A 36 8.10 20.61 -0.02
N ALA A 37 8.25 19.28 -0.04
CA ALA A 37 8.30 18.50 -1.27
C ALA A 37 7.11 17.53 -1.29
N ILE A 38 6.52 17.31 -2.46
CA ILE A 38 5.32 16.50 -2.63
C ILE A 38 5.58 15.45 -3.70
N PHE A 39 5.14 14.22 -3.43
CA PHE A 39 5.23 13.13 -4.38
C PHE A 39 3.94 12.31 -4.36
N THR A 40 3.37 12.05 -5.53
CA THR A 40 2.18 11.22 -5.67
C THR A 40 2.55 9.90 -6.34
N LYS A 41 2.13 8.79 -5.73
CA LYS A 41 2.30 7.43 -6.22
C LYS A 41 0.92 6.80 -6.41
N LYS A 42 0.66 6.32 -7.61
CA LYS A 42 -0.54 5.54 -7.94
C LYS A 42 -0.17 4.07 -8.03
N VAL A 43 -0.91 3.20 -7.34
CA VAL A 43 -0.77 1.75 -7.45
C VAL A 43 -2.13 1.10 -7.71
N ILE A 44 -2.12 -0.04 -8.38
CA ILE A 44 -3.32 -0.86 -8.59
C ILE A 44 -3.07 -2.18 -7.90
N LEU A 45 -3.93 -2.51 -6.93
CA LEU A 45 -3.82 -3.72 -6.11
C LEU A 45 -5.11 -4.52 -6.18
N PHE A 46 -4.99 -5.84 -6.14
CA PHE A 46 -6.14 -6.72 -6.02
C PHE A 46 -6.62 -6.74 -4.56
N GLY A 47 -7.87 -6.36 -4.34
CA GLY A 47 -8.52 -6.27 -3.03
C GLY A 47 -9.70 -7.22 -2.86
N SER A 48 -9.80 -8.24 -3.73
CA SER A 48 -10.92 -9.17 -3.82
C SER A 48 -12.25 -8.54 -4.25
N GLU A 49 -13.24 -9.36 -4.55
CA GLU A 49 -14.52 -8.92 -5.08
C GLU A 49 -15.49 -8.41 -4.01
N GLY A 50 -16.15 -7.31 -4.36
CA GLY A 50 -17.07 -6.47 -3.58
C GLY A 50 -18.34 -7.10 -3.00
N ASN A 51 -18.68 -8.33 -3.37
CA ASN A 51 -20.10 -8.69 -3.57
C ASN A 51 -20.85 -9.15 -2.31
N VAL A 52 -20.28 -8.94 -1.12
CA VAL A 52 -20.86 -9.39 0.16
C VAL A 52 -21.20 -8.20 1.04
N ARG A 53 -22.44 -8.17 1.55
CA ARG A 53 -22.92 -7.20 2.55
C ARG A 53 -22.56 -7.69 3.94
N VAL A 54 -21.94 -6.83 4.74
CA VAL A 54 -21.55 -7.14 6.13
C VAL A 54 -22.47 -6.38 7.07
N TYR A 55 -23.09 -7.11 8.00
CA TYR A 55 -23.94 -6.58 9.06
C TYR A 55 -23.24 -6.82 10.41
N SER A 56 -23.13 -5.80 11.26
CA SER A 56 -22.52 -5.89 12.60
C SER A 56 -23.42 -5.24 13.65
N SER A 57 -23.45 -5.79 14.87
CA SER A 57 -24.16 -5.20 16.02
C SER A 57 -23.41 -4.02 16.65
N GLU A 58 -22.14 -3.81 16.31
CA GLU A 58 -21.29 -2.75 16.86
C GLU A 58 -21.36 -1.44 16.07
N SER A 59 -21.96 -1.45 14.87
CA SER A 59 -22.15 -0.24 14.07
C SER A 59 -23.29 0.60 14.65
N VAL A 60 -22.96 1.55 15.53
CA VAL A 60 -23.89 2.47 16.20
C VAL A 60 -24.62 3.42 15.23
N THR A 61 -24.16 3.51 13.97
CA THR A 61 -24.84 4.27 12.92
C THR A 61 -25.14 3.36 11.73
N PRO A 62 -26.40 3.32 11.24
CA PRO A 62 -26.71 2.71 9.97
C PRO A 62 -26.17 3.65 8.88
N THR A 63 -24.85 3.67 8.71
CA THR A 63 -24.26 4.33 7.55
C THR A 63 -24.77 3.56 6.34
N GLU A 64 -25.51 4.26 5.48
CA GLU A 64 -26.21 3.74 4.29
C GLU A 64 -25.29 3.02 3.29
N TYR A 65 -23.99 2.97 3.57
CA TYR A 65 -22.97 2.32 2.79
C TYR A 65 -21.93 1.69 3.73
N SER A 66 -22.29 0.58 4.39
CA SER A 66 -21.32 -0.43 4.82
C SER A 66 -20.67 -1.01 3.57
N SER A 67 -19.82 -0.20 2.93
CA SER A 67 -19.06 -0.62 1.79
C SER A 67 -17.99 -1.54 2.35
N ASN A 68 -18.07 -2.82 2.00
CA ASN A 68 -17.02 -3.80 2.24
C ASN A 68 -15.81 -3.46 1.33
N MET A 69 -15.36 -2.21 1.31
CA MET A 69 -14.18 -1.78 0.58
C MET A 69 -12.96 -2.35 1.30
N PRO A 70 -11.95 -2.81 0.56
CA PRO A 70 -10.68 -3.14 1.18
C PRO A 70 -10.03 -1.90 1.80
N ILE A 71 -9.28 -2.11 2.86
CA ILE A 71 -8.49 -1.11 3.56
C ILE A 71 -7.13 -1.03 2.89
N ALA A 72 -6.73 0.15 2.40
CA ALA A 72 -5.39 0.40 1.92
C ALA A 72 -4.49 0.83 3.09
N THR A 73 -3.40 0.10 3.34
CA THR A 73 -2.41 0.45 4.36
C THR A 73 -1.08 0.78 3.67
N VAL A 74 -0.40 1.82 4.16
CA VAL A 74 0.89 2.26 3.63
C VAL A 74 1.90 2.29 4.77
N SER A 75 2.86 1.37 4.71
CA SER A 75 3.99 1.33 5.65
C SER A 75 5.17 2.07 5.03
N VAL A 76 5.78 2.97 5.80
CA VAL A 76 6.85 3.86 5.35
C VAL A 76 8.01 3.80 6.31
N VAL A 77 9.23 3.72 5.78
CA VAL A 77 10.47 3.91 6.56
C VAL A 77 10.91 5.37 6.46
N ASP A 78 11.63 5.85 7.48
CA ASP A 78 12.21 7.20 7.48
C ASP A 78 12.94 7.50 6.15
N PRO A 79 12.55 8.58 5.46
CA PRO A 79 13.14 8.92 4.17
C PRO A 79 14.58 9.42 4.31
N ILE A 80 15.41 9.13 3.32
CA ILE A 80 16.83 9.50 3.28
C ILE A 80 17.05 10.58 2.23
N VAL A 81 17.73 11.67 2.59
CA VAL A 81 18.16 12.68 1.62
C VAL A 81 19.38 12.16 0.85
N LEU A 82 19.25 12.05 -0.48
CA LEU A 82 20.32 11.56 -1.34
C LEU A 82 21.12 12.70 -1.98
N SER A 83 20.45 13.80 -2.32
CA SER A 83 21.12 15.01 -2.84
C SER A 83 20.23 16.25 -2.70
N ALA A 84 20.86 17.42 -2.69
CA ALA A 84 20.18 18.71 -2.74
C ALA A 84 20.97 19.67 -3.65
N ARG A 85 20.29 20.45 -4.48
CA ARG A 85 20.90 21.48 -5.32
C ARG A 85 20.02 22.72 -5.38
N VAL A 86 20.65 23.89 -5.36
CA VAL A 86 19.98 25.17 -5.58
C VAL A 86 19.97 25.46 -7.08
N CYS A 87 18.83 25.83 -7.62
CA CYS A 87 18.67 26.19 -9.03
C CYS A 87 17.84 27.46 -9.16
N PRO A 88 18.00 28.23 -10.25
CA PRO A 88 17.06 29.30 -10.59
C PRO A 88 15.65 28.74 -10.74
N CYS A 89 14.66 29.44 -10.21
CA CYS A 89 13.26 29.13 -10.45
C CYS A 89 12.88 29.64 -11.83
N HIS A 90 12.32 28.76 -12.67
CA HIS A 90 11.87 29.10 -14.02
C HIS A 90 10.35 29.27 -14.03
N ASP A 91 9.80 29.89 -15.08
CA ASP A 91 8.35 30.18 -15.22
C ASP A 91 7.45 28.93 -15.19
N HIS A 92 8.02 27.74 -15.42
CA HIS A 92 7.33 26.45 -15.35
C HIS A 92 7.63 25.66 -14.07
N CYS A 93 8.19 26.30 -13.04
CA CYS A 93 8.40 25.64 -11.77
C CYS A 93 7.04 25.28 -11.15
N PRO A 94 6.82 24.02 -10.71
CA PRO A 94 5.60 23.62 -10.02
C PRO A 94 5.59 24.16 -8.57
N CYS A 95 5.95 25.43 -8.36
CA CYS A 95 5.92 26.09 -7.06
C CYS A 95 4.49 26.43 -6.60
N HIS A 96 3.52 26.37 -7.52
CA HIS A 96 2.10 26.45 -7.20
C HIS A 96 1.56 25.05 -6.98
N ILE A 97 1.46 24.64 -5.71
CA ILE A 97 0.88 23.36 -5.32
C ILE A 97 -0.26 23.63 -4.37
N GLU A 98 -1.40 22.95 -4.60
CA GLU A 98 -2.48 22.90 -3.64
C GLU A 98 -2.10 21.97 -2.49
N VAL A 99 -1.96 22.55 -1.31
CA VAL A 99 -1.51 21.84 -0.11
C VAL A 99 -2.67 21.84 0.90
N PRO A 100 -3.05 20.68 1.45
CA PRO A 100 -4.09 20.61 2.47
C PRO A 100 -3.78 21.52 3.67
N GLN A 101 -4.81 22.16 4.22
CA GLN A 101 -4.66 23.16 5.29
C GLN A 101 -3.92 22.61 6.52
N ASP A 102 -4.14 21.34 6.86
CA ASP A 102 -3.44 20.67 7.96
C ASP A 102 -1.93 20.57 7.72
N ILE A 103 -1.50 20.38 6.48
CA ILE A 103 -0.08 20.37 6.11
C ILE A 103 0.47 21.80 6.12
N CYS A 104 -0.27 22.77 5.55
CA CYS A 104 0.10 24.18 5.57
C CYS A 104 0.36 24.69 6.99
N SER A 105 -0.50 24.33 7.95
CA SER A 105 -0.39 24.74 9.36
C SER A 105 0.94 24.34 10.04
N ARG A 106 1.68 23.39 9.48
CA ARG A 106 2.99 22.93 9.99
C ARG A 106 4.16 23.82 9.58
N PHE A 107 3.94 24.73 8.64
CA PHE A 107 4.95 25.66 8.14
C PHE A 107 4.65 27.08 8.60
N LYS A 108 5.70 27.89 8.76
CA LYS A 108 5.57 29.32 9.02
C LYS A 108 5.56 30.02 7.67
N GLY A 109 4.45 30.68 7.32
CA GLY A 109 4.29 31.40 6.05
C GLY A 109 3.24 30.77 5.13
N GLU A 110 3.15 31.28 3.91
CA GLU A 110 2.15 30.89 2.91
C GLU A 110 2.84 30.28 1.68
N PHE A 111 2.29 29.19 1.15
CA PHE A 111 2.78 28.56 -0.09
C PHE A 111 2.22 29.23 -1.35
N SER A 112 1.10 29.95 -1.25
CA SER A 112 0.48 30.72 -2.33
C SER A 112 1.15 32.10 -2.52
N GLY A 113 1.10 32.62 -3.76
CA GLY A 113 1.46 34.01 -4.07
C GLY A 113 2.96 34.34 -4.15
N CYS A 114 3.86 33.39 -3.87
CA CYS A 114 5.31 33.61 -3.98
C CYS A 114 5.83 33.15 -5.36
N ARG A 115 6.56 34.04 -6.05
CA ARG A 115 7.41 33.68 -7.20
C ARG A 115 8.87 33.63 -6.72
N PRO A 116 9.39 32.47 -6.32
CA PRO A 116 10.76 32.39 -5.86
C PRO A 116 11.73 32.67 -7.01
N GLU A 117 12.88 33.28 -6.73
CA GLU A 117 13.97 33.41 -7.72
C GLU A 117 14.83 32.14 -7.79
N LYS A 118 14.91 31.40 -6.68
CA LYS A 118 15.69 30.17 -6.53
C LYS A 118 14.85 29.10 -5.87
N CYS A 119 14.99 27.87 -6.35
CA CYS A 119 14.39 26.68 -5.79
C CYS A 119 15.46 25.70 -5.34
N VAL A 120 15.15 24.89 -4.33
CA VAL A 120 16.00 23.79 -3.90
C VAL A 120 15.38 22.50 -4.40
N TYR A 121 16.09 21.81 -5.28
CA TYR A 121 15.74 20.47 -5.73
C TYR A 121 16.38 19.46 -4.80
N VAL A 122 15.57 18.56 -4.26
CA VAL A 122 16.03 17.48 -3.38
C VAL A 122 15.71 16.13 -4.00
N THR A 123 16.63 15.18 -3.86
CA THR A 123 16.39 13.78 -4.15
C THR A 123 16.21 13.05 -2.83
N ILE A 124 15.05 12.43 -2.65
CA ILE A 124 14.68 11.71 -1.44
C ILE A 124 14.53 10.23 -1.77
N GLY A 125 15.31 9.38 -1.11
CA GLY A 125 15.15 7.94 -1.13
C GLY A 125 14.08 7.53 -0.12
N MET A 126 13.11 6.73 -0.56
CA MET A 126 11.98 6.32 0.28
C MET A 126 11.67 4.84 0.04
N PHE A 127 11.48 4.09 1.12
CA PHE A 127 10.99 2.73 1.09
C PHE A 127 9.54 2.69 1.59
N THR A 128 8.65 2.13 0.78
CA THR A 128 7.21 2.06 1.07
C THR A 128 6.66 0.68 0.72
N ILE A 129 5.82 0.12 1.58
CA ILE A 129 4.99 -1.06 1.28
C ILE A 129 3.54 -0.59 1.26
N VAL A 130 2.82 -0.89 0.17
CA VAL A 130 1.39 -0.62 0.06
C VAL A 130 0.66 -1.95 0.05
N GLN A 131 -0.27 -2.13 0.98
CA GLN A 131 -1.09 -3.34 1.09
C GLN A 131 -2.55 -2.96 0.95
N LEU A 132 -3.32 -3.91 0.44
CA LEU A 132 -4.76 -3.79 0.30
C LEU A 132 -5.37 -5.01 1.01
N GLU A 133 -6.04 -4.76 2.13
CA GLU A 133 -6.50 -5.78 3.05
C GLU A 133 -8.03 -5.80 3.08
N ARG A 134 -8.61 -7.00 3.09
CA ARG A 134 -10.05 -7.17 3.19
C ARG A 134 -10.37 -8.32 4.12
N ASN A 135 -11.30 -8.09 5.02
CA ASN A 135 -11.83 -9.14 5.86
C ASN A 135 -12.68 -10.09 5.02
N VAL A 136 -12.25 -11.34 4.94
CA VAL A 136 -12.96 -12.43 4.27
C VAL A 136 -13.28 -13.52 5.28
N GLN A 137 -14.42 -14.19 5.10
CA GLN A 137 -14.73 -15.39 5.86
C GLN A 137 -14.04 -16.57 5.18
N MET A 138 -13.06 -17.18 5.86
CA MET A 138 -12.46 -18.42 5.39
C MET A 138 -13.16 -19.60 6.07
N LEU A 139 -13.70 -20.51 5.27
CA LEU A 139 -14.10 -21.83 5.75
C LEU A 139 -12.85 -22.71 5.78
N ILE A 140 -12.35 -22.98 6.99
CA ILE A 140 -11.25 -23.93 7.18
C ILE A 140 -11.87 -25.32 7.31
N PRO A 141 -11.62 -26.26 6.38
CA PRO A 141 -12.10 -27.61 6.54
C PRO A 141 -11.38 -28.24 7.74
N ALA A 142 -12.10 -28.42 8.83
CA ALA A 142 -11.70 -29.34 9.87
C ALA A 142 -11.93 -30.74 9.32
N TYR A 143 -10.93 -31.32 8.68
CA TYR A 143 -10.89 -32.77 8.59
C TYR A 143 -10.76 -33.25 10.03
N ASP A 144 -11.79 -33.93 10.52
CA ASP A 144 -11.60 -34.77 11.68
C ASP A 144 -10.39 -35.64 11.34
N PHE A 145 -9.35 -35.57 12.15
CA PHE A 145 -8.34 -36.62 12.16
C PHE A 145 -9.07 -37.86 12.65
N CYS A 146 -9.82 -38.50 11.75
CA CYS A 146 -10.46 -39.76 12.02
C CYS A 146 -9.34 -40.68 12.47
N VAL A 147 -9.48 -41.26 13.67
CA VAL A 147 -8.71 -42.44 14.02
C VAL A 147 -8.88 -43.40 12.84
N PRO A 148 -7.80 -43.85 12.17
CA PRO A 148 -7.94 -44.66 10.98
C PRO A 148 -8.76 -45.91 11.31
N ASP A 149 -9.97 -46.02 10.74
CA ASP A 149 -10.81 -47.21 10.91
C ASP A 149 -10.22 -48.44 10.21
N LYS A 150 -9.24 -48.23 9.31
CA LYS A 150 -8.51 -49.30 8.65
C LYS A 150 -7.37 -49.76 9.55
N GLU A 151 -7.55 -50.91 10.18
CA GLU A 151 -6.42 -51.72 10.67
C GLU A 151 -5.40 -51.86 9.54
N CYS A 152 -4.14 -51.53 9.83
CA CYS A 152 -3.02 -51.75 8.90
C CYS A 152 -2.90 -53.25 8.62
N VAL A 153 -3.56 -53.73 7.58
CA VAL A 153 -3.24 -55.04 7.01
C VAL A 153 -1.89 -54.87 6.33
N THR A 154 -0.86 -55.47 6.90
CA THR A 154 0.49 -55.54 6.36
C THR A 154 0.52 -56.40 5.11
N THR A 155 -0.05 -55.92 4.01
CA THR A 155 0.30 -56.41 2.67
C THR A 155 1.64 -55.79 2.30
N THR A 156 2.73 -56.39 2.79
CA THR A 156 4.16 -56.40 2.38
C THR A 156 4.80 -55.31 1.50
N ASP A 157 4.16 -54.21 1.17
CA ASP A 157 4.74 -53.10 0.41
C ASP A 157 5.32 -52.05 1.38
N ASP A 158 6.54 -51.61 1.09
CA ASP A 158 7.27 -50.60 1.85
C ASP A 158 6.39 -49.34 2.01
N PRO A 159 6.12 -48.88 3.25
CA PRO A 159 5.28 -47.70 3.50
C PRO A 159 5.78 -46.45 2.77
N CYS A 160 7.08 -46.38 2.44
CA CYS A 160 7.65 -45.29 1.67
C CYS A 160 7.14 -45.26 0.22
N GLU A 161 6.89 -46.41 -0.41
CA GLU A 161 6.39 -46.50 -1.78
C GLU A 161 4.89 -46.14 -1.86
N VAL A 162 4.12 -46.49 -0.83
CA VAL A 162 2.71 -46.09 -0.70
C VAL A 162 2.58 -44.57 -0.56
N PHE A 163 3.38 -43.94 0.29
CA PHE A 163 3.39 -42.48 0.45
C PHE A 163 3.88 -41.73 -0.80
N LYS A 164 4.79 -42.32 -1.58
CA LYS A 164 5.21 -41.75 -2.88
C LYS A 164 4.11 -41.84 -3.95
N ALA A 165 3.26 -42.87 -3.90
CA ALA A 165 2.19 -43.06 -4.88
C ALA A 165 1.02 -42.08 -4.70
N ILE A 166 0.81 -41.56 -3.48
CA ILE A 166 -0.24 -40.60 -3.17
C ILE A 166 0.23 -39.20 -3.57
N LYS A 167 -0.38 -38.63 -4.63
CA LYS A 167 -0.13 -37.24 -5.02
C LYS A 167 -0.79 -36.30 -4.01
N PHE A 168 0.01 -35.53 -3.28
CA PHE A 168 -0.47 -34.50 -2.38
C PHE A 168 -1.29 -33.45 -3.16
N PRO A 169 -2.54 -33.13 -2.74
CA PRO A 169 -3.45 -32.24 -3.47
C PRO A 169 -3.06 -30.78 -3.24
N THR A 170 -1.88 -30.45 -3.76
CA THR A 170 -1.21 -29.17 -3.54
C THR A 170 -2.09 -28.03 -4.03
N SER A 171 -2.78 -28.21 -5.15
CA SER A 171 -3.68 -27.22 -5.77
C SER A 171 -4.82 -26.73 -4.87
N ASP A 172 -5.33 -27.59 -4.01
CA ASP A 172 -6.55 -27.30 -3.23
C ASP A 172 -6.25 -26.42 -2.00
N PHE A 173 -4.96 -26.22 -1.71
CA PHE A 173 -4.47 -25.40 -0.61
C PHE A 173 -3.91 -24.04 -1.05
N PHE A 174 -3.83 -23.76 -2.36
CA PHE A 174 -3.42 -22.44 -2.85
C PHE A 174 -4.64 -21.62 -3.28
N PRO A 175 -4.67 -20.31 -2.97
CA PRO A 175 -5.71 -19.43 -3.46
C PRO A 175 -5.75 -19.45 -5.00
N PRO A 176 -6.95 -19.31 -5.62
CA PRO A 176 -7.12 -19.41 -7.07
C PRO A 176 -6.16 -18.47 -7.78
N ARG A 177 -5.47 -19.00 -8.80
CA ARG A 177 -4.54 -18.20 -9.62
C ARG A 177 -5.33 -17.56 -10.76
N GLU A 178 -4.77 -16.51 -11.37
CA GLU A 178 -5.43 -15.73 -12.44
C GLU A 178 -5.97 -16.56 -13.62
N GLN A 179 -5.48 -17.79 -13.81
CA GLN A 179 -5.87 -18.69 -14.89
C GLN A 179 -7.11 -19.56 -14.58
N ASP A 180 -7.54 -19.65 -13.32
CA ASP A 180 -8.64 -20.53 -12.90
C ASP A 180 -10.03 -19.85 -13.01
N CYS A 181 -10.06 -18.54 -13.32
CA CYS A 181 -11.29 -17.83 -13.66
C CYS A 181 -11.73 -18.16 -15.09
N HIS A 182 -12.26 -19.37 -15.29
CA HIS A 182 -13.03 -19.70 -16.50
C HIS A 182 -14.38 -18.98 -16.47
N CYS A 183 -14.39 -17.72 -16.91
CA CYS A 183 -15.58 -17.11 -17.46
C CYS A 183 -15.93 -17.86 -18.75
N LYS A 184 -17.00 -18.65 -18.74
CA LYS A 184 -17.67 -19.04 -19.99
C LYS A 184 -18.53 -17.85 -20.43
N ASP A 185 -18.45 -17.58 -21.73
CA ASP A 185 -19.10 -16.48 -22.46
C ASP A 185 -20.60 -16.31 -22.17
#